data_AF-A0A7S4R9G9-F1
#
_entry.id   AF-A0A7S4R9G9-F1
#
_cell.length_a   1.000
_cell.length_b   1.000
_cell.length_c   1.000
_cell.angle_alpha   90.00
_cell.angle_beta   90.00
_cell.angle_gamma   90.00
#
_symmetry.space_group_name_H-M   'P 1'
#
loop_
_entity.id
_entity.type
_entity.pdbx_description
1 polymer ?
#
loop_
_entity_poly.entity_id
_entity_poly.type
_entity_poly.pdbx_seq_one_letter_code
_entity_poly.pdbx_strand_id
1 'polypeptide(L)'
;MASMVAPGPDGAASVAGLFVYPLKSCRGVALSAARVTPQGLALAEGPLVPVDRQWCVCGEGGLVQDQRIQPKLATLQVSIAAPGAAGFAGQLVLSSAENPELGELSLSVEEAAYADGERVTVSDRHRNKWFGRALNGYCAGNKAAEWITSFIHLHSRMARSERFRIVRFASGEQGRHLNEAFGGKSPIA
;
A
#
# COMPACT_ATOMS: atom_id res chain seq x y z
N MET A 1 -1.56 -30.12 11.65
CA MET A 1 -0.77 -30.96 10.71
C MET A 1 -1.18 -30.59 9.30
N ALA A 2 -0.28 -30.06 8.49
CA ALA A 2 -0.56 -29.75 7.08
C ALA A 2 -0.52 -31.05 6.28
N SER A 3 -1.62 -31.39 5.62
CA SER A 3 -1.67 -32.52 4.69
C SER A 3 -0.96 -32.13 3.40
N MET A 4 0.14 -32.81 3.08
CA MET A 4 0.82 -32.65 1.79
C MET A 4 0.00 -33.39 0.72
N VAL A 5 -0.67 -32.63 -0.14
CA VAL A 5 -1.30 -33.17 -1.35
C VAL A 5 -0.19 -33.48 -2.36
N ALA A 6 -0.09 -34.73 -2.79
CA ALA A 6 0.86 -35.14 -3.83
C ALA A 6 0.53 -34.45 -5.17
N PRO A 7 1.53 -34.00 -5.95
CA PRO A 7 1.28 -33.33 -7.22
C PRO A 7 0.61 -34.30 -8.21
N GLY A 8 -0.50 -33.84 -8.81
CA GLY A 8 -1.17 -34.54 -9.91
C GLY A 8 -0.33 -34.52 -11.20
N PRO A 9 -0.70 -35.33 -12.22
CA PRO A 9 0.19 -35.74 -13.31
C PRO A 9 0.64 -34.66 -14.32
N ASP A 10 0.36 -33.37 -14.11
CA ASP A 10 0.74 -32.27 -15.00
C ASP A 10 1.44 -31.12 -14.25
N GLY A 11 2.56 -31.37 -13.56
CA GLY A 11 3.41 -30.29 -13.01
C GLY A 11 2.67 -29.23 -12.18
N ALA A 12 1.53 -29.58 -11.57
CA ALA A 12 0.60 -28.62 -11.00
C ALA A 12 1.16 -28.06 -9.67
N ALA A 13 1.36 -26.74 -9.62
CA ALA A 13 1.76 -26.04 -8.42
C ALA A 13 0.53 -25.56 -7.62
N SER A 14 0.61 -25.63 -6.29
CA SER A 14 -0.40 -25.07 -5.38
C SER A 14 0.07 -23.75 -4.77
N VAL A 15 -0.84 -22.80 -4.57
CA VAL A 15 -0.55 -21.55 -3.86
C VAL A 15 -0.39 -21.83 -2.36
N ALA A 16 0.84 -21.70 -1.83
CA ALA A 16 1.13 -21.93 -0.41
C ALA A 16 0.72 -20.76 0.50
N GLY A 17 0.57 -19.56 -0.06
CA GLY A 17 0.16 -18.37 0.66
C GLY A 17 -0.05 -17.20 -0.28
N LEU A 18 -0.94 -16.29 0.10
CA LEU A 18 -1.32 -15.13 -0.69
C LEU A 18 -1.21 -13.88 0.18
N PHE A 19 -0.50 -12.88 -0.33
CA PHE A 19 -0.20 -11.66 0.42
C PHE A 19 -0.40 -10.43 -0.46
N VAL A 20 -0.91 -9.37 0.15
CA VAL A 20 -0.94 -8.02 -0.44
C VAL A 20 -0.17 -7.05 0.43
N TYR A 21 0.35 -5.99 -0.16
CA TYR A 21 1.10 -4.93 0.51
C TYR A 21 0.46 -3.59 0.21
N PRO A 22 -0.65 -3.25 0.89
CA PRO A 22 -1.45 -2.10 0.49
C PRO A 22 -0.67 -0.79 0.52
N LEU A 23 -0.01 -0.53 1.65
CA LEU A 23 0.94 0.55 1.79
C LEU A 23 2.34 0.05 1.42
N LYS A 24 2.94 0.66 0.40
CA LYS A 24 4.31 0.35 -0.03
C LYS A 24 5.26 0.42 1.17
N SER A 25 6.20 -0.52 1.22
CA SER A 25 7.27 -0.58 2.24
C SER A 25 6.80 -0.95 3.65
N CYS A 26 5.53 -1.31 3.84
CA CYS A 26 4.99 -1.77 5.12
C CYS A 26 4.76 -3.29 5.13
N ARG A 27 4.32 -3.84 6.27
CA ARG A 27 4.02 -5.26 6.43
C ARG A 27 2.92 -5.72 5.45
N GLY A 28 3.05 -6.95 4.95
CA GLY A 28 2.03 -7.57 4.10
C GLY A 28 0.85 -8.11 4.90
N VAL A 29 -0.32 -8.14 4.25
CA VAL A 29 -1.56 -8.71 4.75
C VAL A 29 -1.78 -10.06 4.08
N ALA A 30 -1.89 -11.13 4.87
CA ALA A 30 -2.23 -12.45 4.37
C ALA A 30 -3.71 -12.51 3.97
N LEU A 31 -4.00 -13.12 2.84
CA LEU A 31 -5.36 -13.33 2.33
C LEU A 31 -5.62 -14.82 2.09
N SER A 32 -6.87 -15.26 2.27
CA SER A 32 -7.32 -16.61 1.90
C SER A 32 -7.68 -16.71 0.41
N ALA A 33 -8.14 -15.61 -0.18
CA ALA A 33 -8.48 -15.49 -1.58
C ALA A 33 -8.34 -14.02 -2.04
N ALA A 34 -8.15 -13.80 -3.34
CA ALA A 34 -8.14 -12.48 -3.96
C ALA A 34 -8.69 -12.56 -5.38
N ARG A 35 -9.17 -11.42 -5.89
CA ARG A 35 -9.46 -11.25 -7.32
C ARG A 35 -8.24 -10.63 -7.99
N VAL A 36 -7.81 -11.20 -9.10
CA VAL A 36 -6.72 -10.63 -9.91
C VAL A 36 -7.27 -9.51 -10.77
N THR A 37 -6.65 -8.34 -10.70
CA THR A 37 -6.94 -7.20 -11.58
C THR A 37 -5.65 -6.80 -12.29
N PRO A 38 -5.72 -6.06 -13.42
CA PRO A 38 -4.50 -5.58 -14.06
C PRO A 38 -3.65 -4.68 -13.12
N GLN A 39 -4.27 -3.95 -12.20
CA GLN A 39 -3.58 -3.09 -11.22
C GLN A 39 -3.04 -3.85 -9.99
N GLY A 40 -3.22 -5.17 -9.92
CA GLY A 40 -2.80 -6.01 -8.81
C GLY A 40 -3.96 -6.77 -8.15
N LEU A 41 -3.74 -7.26 -6.93
CA LEU A 41 -4.74 -8.05 -6.24
C LEU A 41 -5.80 -7.16 -5.58
N ALA A 42 -7.06 -7.53 -5.74
CA ALA A 42 -8.23 -6.97 -5.06
C ALA A 42 -8.75 -7.98 -4.02
N LEU A 43 -9.52 -7.50 -3.05
CA LEU A 43 -10.19 -8.37 -2.08
C LEU A 43 -11.14 -9.34 -2.80
N ALA A 44 -11.29 -10.55 -2.26
CA ALA A 44 -12.21 -11.55 -2.81
C ALA A 44 -13.66 -11.06 -2.77
N GLU A 45 -14.06 -10.49 -1.63
CA GLU A 45 -15.41 -9.99 -1.38
C GLU A 45 -15.52 -8.47 -1.55
N GLY A 46 -16.74 -8.00 -1.80
CA GLY A 46 -17.06 -6.58 -1.93
C GLY A 46 -16.72 -5.98 -3.30
N PRO A 47 -16.67 -4.64 -3.41
CA PRO A 47 -16.36 -3.94 -4.66
C PRO A 47 -14.99 -4.37 -5.24
N LEU A 48 -14.89 -4.42 -6.57
CA LEU A 48 -13.64 -4.80 -7.25
C LEU A 48 -12.64 -3.63 -7.20
N VAL A 49 -12.02 -3.46 -6.04
CA VAL A 49 -11.03 -2.41 -5.77
C VAL A 49 -9.67 -3.08 -5.53
N PRO A 50 -8.66 -2.81 -6.39
CA PRO A 50 -7.30 -3.28 -6.13
C PRO A 50 -6.80 -2.73 -4.81
N VAL A 51 -6.10 -3.56 -4.04
CA VAL A 51 -5.53 -3.16 -2.76
C VAL A 51 -4.01 -3.28 -2.73
N ASP A 52 -3.39 -4.08 -3.61
CA ASP A 52 -1.93 -4.25 -3.59
C ASP A 52 -1.17 -3.00 -4.08
N ARG A 53 -0.24 -2.49 -3.25
CA ARG A 53 0.66 -1.36 -3.52
C ARG A 53 -0.06 -0.10 -4.01
N GLN A 54 -1.20 0.17 -3.41
CA GLN A 54 -2.11 1.24 -3.79
C GLN A 54 -1.85 2.55 -3.04
N TRP A 55 -1.08 2.50 -1.96
CA TRP A 55 -0.61 3.67 -1.23
C TRP A 55 0.92 3.72 -1.13
N CYS A 56 1.45 4.92 -0.92
CA CYS A 56 2.83 5.12 -0.47
C CYS A 56 2.91 6.24 0.58
N VAL A 57 4.01 6.25 1.34
CA VAL A 57 4.41 7.40 2.14
C VAL A 57 5.35 8.25 1.33
N CYS A 58 5.16 9.57 1.29
CA CYS A 58 6.13 10.49 0.71
C CYS A 58 6.33 11.73 1.58
N GLY A 59 7.47 12.39 1.38
CA GLY A 59 7.77 13.69 1.98
C GLY A 59 7.09 14.85 1.25
N GLU A 60 7.37 16.08 1.65
CA GLU A 60 6.76 17.27 1.07
C GLU A 60 7.04 17.45 -0.42
N GLY A 61 8.23 17.04 -0.87
CA GLY A 61 8.62 17.07 -2.29
C GLY A 61 8.09 15.90 -3.12
N GLY A 62 7.21 15.06 -2.58
CA GLY A 62 6.68 13.87 -3.26
C GLY A 62 7.67 12.70 -3.34
N LEU A 63 8.83 12.80 -2.68
CA LEU A 63 9.81 11.72 -2.62
C LEU A 63 9.29 10.57 -1.75
N VAL A 64 9.13 9.39 -2.35
CA VAL A 64 8.63 8.21 -1.63
C VAL A 64 9.63 7.75 -0.57
N GLN A 65 9.11 7.52 0.63
CA GLN A 65 9.83 6.92 1.74
C GLN A 65 9.71 5.39 1.63
N ASP A 66 10.84 4.71 1.36
CA ASP A 66 10.89 3.25 1.33
C ASP A 66 11.62 2.66 2.55
N GLN A 67 11.65 1.32 2.68
CA GLN A 67 12.35 0.66 3.80
C GLN A 67 13.86 0.94 3.84
N ARG A 68 14.48 1.44 2.76
CA ARG A 68 15.91 1.80 2.76
C ARG A 68 16.13 3.17 3.40
N ILE A 69 15.14 4.06 3.32
CA ILE A 69 15.16 5.39 3.95
C ILE A 69 14.57 5.31 5.37
N GLN A 70 13.43 4.63 5.52
CA GLN A 70 12.68 4.47 6.76
C GLN A 70 12.46 2.97 7.05
N PRO A 71 13.47 2.24 7.56
CA PRO A 71 13.37 0.79 7.80
C PRO A 71 12.21 0.39 8.71
N LYS A 72 11.88 1.26 9.67
CA LYS A 72 10.80 1.03 10.64
C LYS A 72 9.41 0.99 10.04
N LEU A 73 9.20 1.43 8.79
CA LEU A 73 7.93 1.21 8.08
C LEU A 73 7.56 -0.27 8.00
N ALA A 74 8.55 -1.18 7.93
CA ALA A 74 8.31 -2.62 7.90
C ALA A 74 7.69 -3.18 9.20
N THR A 75 7.79 -2.43 10.31
CA THR A 75 7.27 -2.84 11.63
C THR A 75 5.81 -2.44 11.85
N LEU A 76 5.26 -1.58 11.00
CA LEU A 76 3.85 -1.21 11.06
C LEU A 76 2.97 -2.44 10.88
N GLN A 77 1.99 -2.58 11.76
CA GLN A 77 0.92 -3.53 11.58
C GLN A 77 -0.03 -2.97 10.51
N VAL A 78 -0.41 -3.85 9.60
CA VAL A 78 -1.29 -3.53 8.48
C VAL A 78 -2.37 -4.58 8.45
N SER A 79 -3.62 -4.16 8.40
CA SER A 79 -4.76 -5.05 8.20
C SER A 79 -5.78 -4.39 7.27
N ILE A 80 -6.68 -5.22 6.74
CA ILE A 80 -7.82 -4.74 5.97
C ILE A 80 -9.07 -5.19 6.72
N ALA A 81 -9.79 -4.24 7.30
CA ALA A 81 -11.07 -4.50 7.92
C ALA A 81 -12.13 -4.71 6.82
N ALA A 82 -12.92 -5.77 6.97
CA ALA A 82 -14.00 -6.09 6.04
C ALA A 82 -15.07 -4.98 6.05
N PRO A 83 -15.86 -4.86 4.95
CA PRO A 83 -17.06 -4.04 4.93
C PRO A 83 -17.92 -4.24 6.18
N GLY A 84 -18.34 -3.14 6.82
CA GLY A 84 -19.38 -3.20 7.84
C GLY A 84 -20.76 -3.50 7.22
N ALA A 85 -21.76 -3.79 8.06
CA ALA A 85 -23.15 -4.08 7.64
C ALA A 85 -23.80 -2.97 6.79
N ALA A 86 -23.21 -1.77 6.75
CA ALA A 86 -23.67 -0.61 5.99
C ALA A 86 -23.12 -0.51 4.55
N GLY A 87 -22.41 -1.53 4.04
CA GLY A 87 -22.04 -1.62 2.63
C GLY A 87 -20.85 -0.76 2.17
N PHE A 88 -20.12 -0.13 3.10
CA PHE A 88 -18.84 0.54 2.78
C PHE A 88 -17.78 -0.47 2.35
N ALA A 89 -16.93 -0.15 1.38
CA ALA A 89 -15.76 -0.97 1.10
C ALA A 89 -14.83 -1.08 2.32
N GLY A 90 -13.93 -2.07 2.28
CA GLY A 90 -13.00 -2.33 3.37
C GLY A 90 -12.15 -1.12 3.78
N GLN A 91 -11.60 -1.16 4.98
CA GLN A 91 -10.71 -0.11 5.48
C GLN A 91 -9.29 -0.66 5.62
N LEU A 92 -8.30 0.05 5.08
CA LEU A 92 -6.90 -0.15 5.42
C LEU A 92 -6.67 0.38 6.83
N VAL A 93 -6.24 -0.47 7.75
CA VAL A 93 -5.94 -0.10 9.13
C VAL A 93 -4.44 -0.23 9.37
N LEU A 94 -3.85 0.83 9.91
CA LEU A 94 -2.44 0.90 10.29
C LEU A 94 -2.33 1.11 11.80
N SER A 95 -1.43 0.38 12.43
CA SER A 95 -1.10 0.56 13.85
C SER A 95 0.37 0.23 14.11
N SER A 96 0.90 0.71 15.24
CA SER A 96 2.26 0.39 15.69
C SER A 96 2.20 -0.45 16.95
N ALA A 97 2.77 -1.66 16.92
CA ALA A 97 2.92 -2.47 18.11
C ALA A 97 3.99 -1.90 19.07
N GLU A 98 5.00 -1.21 18.52
CA GLU A 98 6.07 -0.57 19.29
C GLU A 98 5.59 0.75 19.94
N ASN A 99 4.54 1.38 19.41
CA ASN A 99 3.97 2.65 19.88
C ASN A 99 2.43 2.63 19.91
N PRO A 100 1.81 1.90 20.86
CA PRO A 100 0.35 1.83 20.95
C PRO A 100 -0.34 3.19 21.18
N GLU A 101 0.36 4.14 21.80
CA GLU A 101 -0.10 5.51 22.07
C GLU A 101 -0.39 6.31 20.80
N LEU A 102 0.18 5.92 19.66
CA LEU A 102 -0.10 6.55 18.37
C LEU A 102 -1.54 6.27 17.88
N GLY A 103 -2.17 5.23 18.43
CA GLY A 103 -3.50 4.79 18.03
C GLY A 103 -3.55 4.21 16.62
N GLU A 104 -4.75 3.84 16.18
CA GLU A 104 -4.99 3.27 14.85
C GLU A 104 -5.36 4.36 13.83
N LEU A 105 -4.86 4.21 12.61
CA LEU A 105 -5.27 4.98 11.46
C LEU A 105 -6.08 4.09 10.51
N SER A 106 -7.34 4.46 10.26
CA SER A 106 -8.20 3.81 9.28
C SER A 106 -8.35 4.68 8.03
N LEU A 107 -8.20 4.06 6.86
CA LEU A 107 -8.24 4.69 5.54
C LEU A 107 -9.17 3.88 4.62
N SER A 108 -10.04 4.55 3.86
CA SER A 108 -10.92 3.87 2.91
C SER A 108 -10.12 3.21 1.79
N VAL A 109 -10.47 1.98 1.39
CA VAL A 109 -9.80 1.37 0.22
C VAL A 109 -10.21 2.00 -1.11
N GLU A 110 -11.38 2.65 -1.16
CA GLU A 110 -11.92 3.28 -2.36
C GLU A 110 -11.14 4.54 -2.73
N GLU A 111 -10.76 4.63 -4.01
CA GLU A 111 -10.06 5.81 -4.55
C GLU A 111 -10.89 7.10 -4.45
N ALA A 112 -12.22 6.99 -4.63
CA ALA A 112 -13.13 8.14 -4.59
C ALA A 112 -13.12 8.88 -3.24
N ALA A 113 -12.80 8.19 -2.14
CA ALA A 113 -12.67 8.81 -0.81
C ALA A 113 -11.53 9.84 -0.73
N TYR A 114 -10.65 9.89 -1.73
CA TYR A 114 -9.50 10.78 -1.80
C TYR A 114 -9.61 11.84 -2.90
N ALA A 115 -10.73 11.90 -3.63
CA ALA A 115 -10.88 12.78 -4.78
C ALA A 115 -10.64 14.27 -4.46
N ASP A 116 -11.00 14.70 -3.24
CA ASP A 116 -10.82 16.07 -2.75
C ASP A 116 -9.45 16.30 -2.10
N GLY A 117 -8.61 15.27 -2.02
CA GLY A 117 -7.26 15.35 -1.46
C GLY A 117 -6.31 16.15 -2.35
N GLU A 118 -5.29 16.75 -1.74
CA GLU A 118 -4.20 17.39 -2.49
C GLU A 118 -3.59 16.40 -3.49
N ARG A 119 -3.49 16.80 -4.76
CA ARG A 119 -2.83 15.99 -5.78
C ARG A 119 -1.31 16.06 -5.59
N VAL A 120 -0.69 14.90 -5.46
CA VAL A 120 0.75 14.75 -5.23
C VAL A 120 1.37 13.97 -6.37
N THR A 121 2.38 14.56 -7.01
CA THR A 121 3.25 13.84 -7.94
C THR A 121 4.31 13.11 -7.12
N VAL A 122 4.29 11.79 -7.13
CA VAL A 122 5.29 11.00 -6.40
C VAL A 122 6.51 10.71 -7.27
N SER A 123 7.68 10.63 -6.63
CA SER A 123 8.94 10.25 -7.27
C SER A 123 9.66 9.18 -6.46
N ASP A 124 10.44 8.34 -7.16
CA ASP A 124 11.29 7.36 -6.49
C ASP A 124 12.58 8.02 -5.95
N ARG A 125 13.43 7.22 -5.30
CA ARG A 125 14.69 7.67 -4.68
C ARG A 125 15.65 8.39 -5.64
N HIS A 126 15.54 8.17 -6.95
CA HIS A 126 16.38 8.77 -7.97
C HIS A 126 15.75 10.01 -8.59
N ARG A 127 14.64 10.49 -8.02
CA ARG A 127 13.74 11.49 -8.63
C ARG A 127 13.30 11.08 -10.03
N ASN A 128 13.38 9.78 -10.32
CA ASN A 128 12.96 9.28 -11.60
C ASN A 128 11.46 9.23 -11.61
N LYS A 129 10.95 9.58 -12.78
CA LYS A 129 9.58 9.27 -13.17
C LYS A 129 9.39 7.75 -13.09
N TRP A 130 8.32 7.31 -12.43
CA TRP A 130 7.97 5.89 -12.39
C TRP A 130 7.70 5.41 -13.82
N PHE A 131 8.49 4.45 -14.31
CA PHE A 131 8.41 4.00 -15.71
C PHE A 131 8.50 5.13 -16.76
N GLY A 132 9.25 6.19 -16.48
CA GLY A 132 9.42 7.30 -17.42
C GLY A 132 8.27 8.33 -17.41
N ARG A 133 7.23 8.15 -16.59
CA ARG A 133 6.16 9.14 -16.36
C ARG A 133 5.93 9.51 -14.89
N ALA A 134 5.27 10.64 -14.68
CA ALA A 134 4.85 11.05 -13.33
C ALA A 134 3.78 10.07 -12.83
N LEU A 135 3.95 9.56 -11.59
CA LEU A 135 2.90 8.81 -10.93
C LEU A 135 2.19 9.75 -9.96
N ASN A 136 0.91 10.02 -10.21
CA ASN A 136 0.13 10.91 -9.36
C ASN A 136 -0.72 10.11 -8.37
N GLY A 137 -1.04 10.79 -7.27
CA GLY A 137 -2.00 10.31 -6.30
C GLY A 137 -2.60 11.45 -5.51
N TYR A 138 -3.48 11.09 -4.59
CA TYR A 138 -4.18 12.02 -3.73
C TYR A 138 -3.78 11.80 -2.27
N CYS A 139 -3.55 12.89 -1.56
CA CYS A 139 -3.25 12.86 -0.13
C CYS A 139 -4.42 12.27 0.66
N ALA A 140 -4.10 11.39 1.61
CA ALA A 140 -5.07 10.76 2.51
C ALA A 140 -5.61 11.69 3.62
N GLY A 141 -5.34 13.00 3.52
CA GLY A 141 -5.79 14.02 4.46
C GLY A 141 -4.86 14.25 5.66
N ASN A 142 -5.15 15.32 6.41
CA ASN A 142 -4.27 15.81 7.49
C ASN A 142 -4.09 14.79 8.61
N LYS A 143 -5.15 14.09 9.01
CA LYS A 143 -5.08 13.04 10.05
C LYS A 143 -4.08 11.93 9.67
N ALA A 144 -4.09 11.51 8.41
CA ALA A 144 -3.17 10.50 7.92
C ALA A 144 -1.73 11.00 7.87
N ALA A 145 -1.54 12.26 7.45
CA ALA A 145 -0.24 12.92 7.41
C ALA A 145 0.37 13.11 8.81
N GLU A 146 -0.42 13.56 9.77
CA GLU A 146 0.00 13.72 11.17
C GLU A 146 0.39 12.39 11.80
N TRP A 147 -0.42 11.35 11.58
CA TRP A 147 -0.17 10.02 12.12
C TRP A 147 1.15 9.42 11.59
N ILE A 148 1.35 9.43 10.26
CA ILE A 148 2.58 8.85 9.68
C ILE A 148 3.81 9.69 9.99
N THR A 149 3.67 11.01 10.07
CA THR A 149 4.76 11.91 10.47
C THR A 149 5.20 11.61 11.90
N SER A 150 4.23 11.48 12.81
CA SER A 150 4.50 11.13 14.21
C SER A 150 5.20 9.78 14.32
N PHE A 151 4.72 8.77 13.58
CA PHE A 151 5.38 7.46 13.53
C PHE A 151 6.85 7.58 13.07
N ILE A 152 7.12 8.29 11.97
CA ILE A 152 8.49 8.44 11.46
C ILE A 152 9.37 9.21 12.44
N HIS A 153 8.86 10.27 13.07
CA HIS A 153 9.61 11.10 14.03
C HIS A 153 10.00 10.35 15.31
N LEU A 154 9.19 9.39 15.73
CA LEU A 154 9.52 8.48 16.84
C LEU A 154 10.75 7.61 16.53
N HIS A 155 10.95 7.26 15.26
CA HIS A 155 11.96 6.29 14.82
C HIS A 155 13.17 6.90 14.11
N SER A 156 13.05 8.12 13.59
CA SER A 156 14.09 8.78 12.80
C SER A 156 14.31 10.21 13.27
N ARG A 157 15.45 10.43 13.94
CA ARG A 157 15.85 11.77 14.40
C ARG A 157 16.12 12.73 13.24
N MET A 158 16.64 12.21 12.12
CA MET A 158 16.99 13.01 10.94
C MET A 158 15.74 13.51 10.19
N ALA A 159 14.60 12.84 10.36
CA ALA A 159 13.35 13.17 9.69
C ALA A 159 12.47 14.17 10.46
N ARG A 160 12.88 14.62 11.66
CA ARG A 160 12.05 15.42 12.58
C ARG A 160 11.63 16.80 12.05
N SER A 161 12.37 17.35 11.09
CA SER A 161 12.02 18.62 10.45
C SER A 161 11.12 18.47 9.24
N GLU A 162 10.92 17.24 8.74
CA GLU A 162 10.12 16.97 7.54
C GLU A 162 8.72 16.49 7.93
N ARG A 163 7.74 16.83 7.09
CA ARG A 163 6.38 16.28 7.16
C ARG A 163 6.18 15.21 6.10
N PHE A 164 5.45 14.18 6.48
CA PHE A 164 5.15 13.05 5.63
C PHE A 164 3.64 12.95 5.39
N ARG A 165 3.29 12.38 4.25
CA ARG A 165 1.91 12.17 3.83
C ARG A 165 1.75 10.76 3.30
N ILE A 166 0.58 10.18 3.55
CA ILE A 166 0.14 8.96 2.87
C ILE A 166 -0.59 9.38 1.61
N VAL A 167 -0.20 8.84 0.47
CA VAL A 167 -0.77 9.14 -0.84
C VAL A 167 -1.38 7.87 -1.40
N ARG A 168 -2.67 7.93 -1.78
CA ARG A 168 -3.35 6.93 -2.58
C ARG A 168 -3.00 7.18 -4.04
N PHE A 169 -2.47 6.19 -4.76
CA PHE A 169 -2.25 6.36 -6.20
C PHE A 169 -3.58 6.54 -6.93
N ALA A 170 -3.60 7.48 -7.87
CA ALA A 170 -4.70 7.63 -8.80
C ALA A 170 -4.71 6.45 -9.79
N SER A 171 -5.87 6.10 -10.34
CA SER A 171 -5.99 5.20 -11.48
C SER A 171 -6.07 5.99 -12.80
N GLY A 172 -5.83 5.31 -13.94
CA GLY A 172 -5.96 5.91 -15.28
C GLY A 172 -4.68 6.50 -15.87
N GLU A 173 -4.81 7.34 -16.90
CA GLU A 173 -3.68 7.81 -17.74
C GLU A 173 -2.58 8.54 -16.97
N GLN A 174 -2.97 9.27 -15.93
CA GLN A 174 -2.08 10.05 -15.07
C GLN A 174 -1.80 9.35 -13.72
N GLY A 175 -2.38 8.16 -13.52
CA GLY A 175 -2.28 7.30 -12.33
C GLY A 175 -1.55 5.98 -12.65
N ARG A 176 -1.64 4.95 -11.80
CA ARG A 176 -1.05 3.62 -12.11
C ARG A 176 -1.69 3.00 -13.36
N HIS A 177 -0.88 2.64 -14.35
CA HIS A 177 -1.39 1.92 -15.53
C HIS A 177 -1.64 0.44 -15.20
N LEU A 178 -2.57 -0.15 -15.94
CA LEU A 178 -2.98 -1.55 -15.87
C LEU A 178 -1.82 -2.54 -16.09
N ASN A 179 -0.69 -2.12 -16.67
CA ASN A 179 0.43 -3.00 -17.03
C ASN A 179 1.66 -2.85 -16.12
N GLU A 180 1.62 -1.93 -15.16
CA GLU A 180 2.79 -1.52 -14.36
C GLU A 180 2.85 -2.18 -12.97
N ALA A 181 1.90 -3.05 -12.63
CA ALA A 181 1.87 -3.76 -11.35
C ALA A 181 3.11 -4.67 -11.16
N PHE A 182 3.67 -5.19 -12.26
CA PHE A 182 4.73 -6.21 -12.26
C PHE A 182 6.03 -5.82 -12.97
N GLY A 183 6.19 -4.57 -13.41
CA GLY A 183 7.37 -4.08 -14.13
C GLY A 183 8.62 -3.86 -13.25
N GLY A 184 8.98 -4.79 -12.37
CA GLY A 184 10.35 -4.81 -11.90
C GLY A 184 11.23 -5.24 -13.06
N LYS A 185 12.37 -4.56 -13.32
CA LYS A 185 13.46 -5.16 -14.12
C LYS A 185 14.07 -6.33 -13.32
N SER A 186 13.27 -7.33 -13.00
CA SER A 186 13.74 -8.61 -12.50
C SER A 186 13.91 -9.51 -13.72
N PRO A 187 15.09 -10.08 -13.99
CA PRO A 187 15.34 -10.95 -15.13
C PRO A 187 14.66 -12.34 -15.01
N ILE A 188 13.51 -12.41 -14.34
CA ILE A 188 12.72 -13.63 -14.12
C ILE A 188 11.25 -13.39 -14.46
N ALA A 189 11.00 -12.66 -15.55
CA ALA A 189 9.69 -12.59 -16.20
C ALA A 189 9.88 -12.82 -17.69
#